data_AF-A0A348NWF1-F1
#
_entry.id   AF-A0A348NWF1-F1
#
_cell.length_a   1.000
_cell.length_b   1.000
_cell.length_c   1.000
_cell.angle_alpha   90.00
_cell.angle_beta   90.00
_cell.angle_gamma   90.00
#
_symmetry.space_group_name_H-M   'P 1'
#
loop_
_entity.id
_entity.type
_entity.pdbx_description
1 polymer ?
#
loop_
_entity_poly.entity_id
_entity_poly.type
_entity_poly.pdbx_seq_one_letter_code
_entity_poly.pdbx_strand_id
1 'polypeptide(L)'
;MISFSAKRSSALNNKPVSKTMKNKPALIILNGKEFNKKEFLNSLSDDRLVIAADGGIKYLDGLDVPPLIHIGDMDSSVPGSKVPIKDTIIFPAEKNFSDFHLALEYAQKKKVSEVLVFA
;
A
#
# COMPACT_ATOMS: atom_id res chain seq x y z
N MET A 1 7.32 -57.37 37.30
CA MET A 1 6.24 -56.36 37.20
C MET A 1 6.84 -55.01 37.54
N ILE A 2 7.20 -54.23 36.53
CA ILE A 2 7.84 -52.91 36.69
C ILE A 2 6.74 -51.87 36.50
N SER A 3 6.56 -50.95 37.46
CA SER A 3 5.74 -49.76 37.25
C SER A 3 6.44 -48.56 37.87
N PHE A 4 7.02 -47.72 37.01
CA PHE A 4 7.49 -46.39 37.35
C PHE A 4 6.31 -45.42 37.25
N SER A 5 5.93 -44.82 38.38
CA SER A 5 4.92 -43.75 38.44
C SER A 5 5.60 -42.39 38.23
N ALA A 6 5.52 -41.86 37.01
CA ALA A 6 5.95 -40.49 36.70
C ALA A 6 4.84 -39.51 37.10
N LYS A 7 5.10 -38.70 38.13
CA LYS A 7 4.25 -37.58 38.54
C LYS A 7 4.54 -36.32 37.72
N ARG A 8 3.44 -35.67 37.33
CA ARG A 8 3.22 -34.22 37.12
C ARG A 8 3.75 -33.59 35.83
N SER A 9 2.82 -33.58 34.86
CA SER A 9 2.32 -32.39 34.16
C SER A 9 2.73 -31.03 34.76
N SER A 10 3.36 -30.20 33.94
CA SER A 10 3.15 -28.75 33.94
C SER A 10 3.20 -28.24 32.50
N ALA A 11 2.01 -28.15 31.90
CA ALA A 11 1.62 -27.25 30.82
C ALA A 11 2.77 -26.66 29.98
N LEU A 12 3.05 -27.31 28.85
CA LEU A 12 3.54 -26.60 27.67
C LEU A 12 2.47 -25.56 27.33
N ASN A 13 2.80 -24.29 27.59
CA ASN A 13 2.00 -23.13 27.19
C ASN A 13 1.93 -23.08 25.65
N ASN A 14 0.99 -23.81 25.08
CA ASN A 14 0.50 -23.56 23.72
C ASN A 14 -0.32 -22.27 23.73
N LYS A 15 0.35 -21.13 23.90
CA LYS A 15 -0.21 -19.86 23.42
C LYS A 15 -0.24 -19.97 21.90
N PRO A 16 -1.39 -19.79 21.23
CA PRO A 16 -1.38 -19.65 19.78
C PRO A 16 -0.44 -18.50 19.45
N VAL A 17 0.61 -18.80 18.68
CA VAL A 17 1.47 -17.79 18.06
C VAL A 17 0.53 -16.84 17.35
N SER A 18 0.48 -15.60 17.83
CA SER A 18 -0.41 -14.56 17.33
C SER A 18 -0.30 -14.53 15.80
N LYS A 19 -1.44 -14.65 15.12
CA LYS A 19 -1.60 -14.48 13.67
C LYS A 19 -0.67 -13.35 13.22
N THR A 20 0.45 -13.69 12.59
CA THR A 20 1.44 -12.71 12.12
C THR A 20 0.70 -11.78 11.17
N MET A 21 0.48 -10.53 11.58
CA MET A 21 -0.13 -9.53 10.70
C MET A 21 0.87 -9.29 9.58
N LYS A 22 0.66 -9.93 8.43
CA LYS A 22 1.45 -9.69 7.24
C LYS A 22 1.15 -8.26 6.80
N ASN A 23 2.11 -7.36 7.01
CA ASN A 23 2.01 -5.98 6.56
C ASN A 23 1.85 -5.98 5.04
N LYS A 24 0.96 -5.14 4.52
CA LYS A 24 0.63 -5.07 3.10
C LYS A 24 1.72 -4.30 2.34
N PRO A 25 2.17 -4.73 1.15
CA PRO A 25 3.05 -3.91 0.32
C PRO A 25 2.27 -2.71 -0.26
N ALA A 26 2.98 -1.69 -0.74
CA ALA A 26 2.38 -0.57 -1.46
C ALA A 26 3.01 -0.35 -2.84
N LEU A 27 2.21 0.16 -3.76
CA LEU A 27 2.61 0.69 -5.05
C LEU A 27 2.36 2.20 -5.04
N ILE A 28 3.40 3.00 -5.26
CA ILE A 28 3.29 4.46 -5.39
C ILE A 28 3.53 4.82 -6.85
N ILE A 29 2.58 5.54 -7.45
CA ILE A 29 2.66 6.03 -8.82
C ILE A 29 2.87 7.54 -8.78
N LEU A 30 3.99 8.00 -9.33
CA LEU A 30 4.35 9.41 -9.46
C LEU A 30 4.10 9.91 -10.88
N ASN A 31 4.16 11.21 -11.08
CA ASN A 31 4.11 11.84 -12.40
C ASN A 31 5.53 11.97 -12.98
N GLY A 32 6.05 10.90 -13.61
CA GLY A 32 7.38 10.90 -14.23
C GLY A 32 7.34 10.94 -15.75
N LYS A 33 8.41 10.46 -16.40
CA LYS A 33 8.54 10.48 -17.87
C LYS A 33 8.15 9.15 -18.52
N GLU A 34 8.35 8.04 -17.81
CA GLU A 34 8.24 6.69 -18.37
C GLU A 34 7.50 5.75 -17.41
N PHE A 35 6.21 5.55 -17.65
CA PHE A 35 5.43 4.59 -16.89
C PHE A 35 5.42 3.21 -17.55
N ASN A 36 6.11 2.23 -16.96
CA ASN A 36 6.07 0.85 -17.42
C ASN A 36 4.76 0.16 -17.00
N LYS A 37 3.72 0.35 -17.80
CA LYS A 37 2.38 -0.23 -17.58
C LYS A 37 2.40 -1.74 -17.38
N LYS A 38 3.23 -2.48 -18.13
CA LYS A 38 3.28 -3.95 -18.04
C LYS A 38 3.81 -4.40 -16.68
N GLU A 39 4.88 -3.78 -16.21
CA GLU A 39 5.48 -4.08 -14.92
C GLU A 39 4.58 -3.68 -13.75
N PHE A 40 3.91 -2.53 -13.87
CA PHE A 40 2.91 -2.10 -12.90
C PHE A 40 1.77 -3.11 -12.76
N LEU A 41 1.16 -3.53 -13.88
CA LEU A 41 0.07 -4.50 -13.88
C LEU A 41 0.53 -5.86 -13.32
N ASN A 42 1.75 -6.30 -13.65
CA ASN A 42 2.33 -7.52 -13.08
C ASN A 42 2.60 -7.43 -11.57
N SER A 43 2.75 -6.20 -11.05
CA SER A 43 2.98 -5.93 -9.63
C SER A 43 1.70 -5.73 -8.85
N LEU A 44 0.52 -5.66 -9.51
CA LEU A 44 -0.77 -5.53 -8.84
C LEU A 44 -1.16 -6.84 -8.14
N SER A 45 -1.71 -6.69 -6.94
CA SER A 45 -2.32 -7.77 -6.18
C SER A 45 -3.29 -7.19 -5.15
N ASP A 46 -4.32 -7.97 -4.76
CA ASP A 46 -5.37 -7.52 -3.84
C ASP A 46 -4.86 -7.16 -2.42
N ASP A 47 -3.68 -7.65 -2.07
CA ASP A 47 -3.02 -7.35 -0.80
C ASP A 47 -2.19 -6.07 -0.84
N ARG A 48 -2.09 -5.38 -1.97
CA ARG A 48 -1.32 -4.14 -2.11
C ARG A 48 -2.17 -2.89 -1.93
N LEU A 49 -1.59 -1.91 -1.25
CA LEU A 49 -2.09 -0.54 -1.23
C LEU A 49 -1.62 0.18 -2.50
N VAL A 50 -2.54 0.76 -3.27
CA VAL A 50 -2.20 1.57 -4.44
C VAL A 50 -2.36 3.04 -4.10
N ILE A 51 -1.30 3.83 -4.34
CA ILE A 51 -1.26 5.27 -4.07
C ILE A 51 -0.84 5.98 -5.36
N ALA A 52 -1.70 6.84 -5.89
CA ALA A 52 -1.34 7.76 -6.97
C ALA A 52 -1.00 9.12 -6.37
N ALA A 53 0.20 9.62 -6.61
CA ALA A 53 0.62 10.95 -6.22
C ALA A 53 0.32 11.94 -7.35
N ASP A 54 -0.61 12.86 -7.08
CA ASP A 54 -1.03 13.96 -7.94
C ASP A 54 -1.25 13.50 -9.41
N GLY A 55 -0.41 13.94 -10.36
CA GLY A 55 -0.50 13.59 -11.77
C GLY A 55 -0.28 12.10 -12.09
N GLY A 56 0.27 11.30 -11.16
CA GLY A 56 0.48 9.87 -11.36
C GLY A 56 -0.81 9.08 -11.63
N ILE A 57 -1.96 9.61 -11.21
CA ILE A 57 -3.27 8.99 -11.50
C ILE A 57 -3.56 8.88 -13.00
N LYS A 58 -2.96 9.74 -13.83
CA LYS A 58 -3.15 9.76 -15.29
C LYS A 58 -2.74 8.44 -15.95
N TYR A 59 -1.73 7.76 -15.41
CA TYR A 59 -1.25 6.49 -15.95
C TYR A 59 -2.21 5.32 -15.71
N LEU A 60 -3.15 5.49 -14.78
CA LEU A 60 -4.09 4.45 -14.37
C LEU A 60 -5.43 4.58 -15.10
N ASP A 61 -5.64 5.66 -15.85
CA ASP A 61 -6.88 5.86 -16.58
C ASP A 61 -7.04 4.80 -17.69
N GLY A 62 -8.23 4.21 -17.77
CA GLY A 62 -8.52 3.08 -18.65
C GLY A 62 -7.85 1.75 -18.27
N LEU A 63 -7.21 1.66 -17.10
CA LEU A 63 -6.71 0.40 -16.56
C LEU A 63 -7.73 -0.22 -15.59
N ASP A 64 -7.77 -1.54 -15.57
CA ASP A 64 -8.51 -2.28 -14.53
C ASP A 64 -7.64 -2.36 -13.27
N VAL A 65 -7.77 -1.36 -12.40
CA VAL A 65 -7.01 -1.23 -11.16
C VAL A 65 -7.95 -1.24 -9.95
N PRO A 66 -7.50 -1.75 -8.79
CA PRO A 66 -8.30 -1.68 -7.57
C PRO A 66 -8.47 -0.22 -7.09
N PRO A 67 -9.48 0.06 -6.24
CA PRO A 67 -9.66 1.38 -5.66
C PRO A 67 -8.41 1.89 -4.94
N LEU A 68 -7.93 3.08 -5.32
CA LEU A 68 -6.65 3.63 -4.87
C LEU A 68 -6.77 4.86 -3.96
N ILE A 69 -5.66 5.25 -3.35
CA ILE A 69 -5.53 6.52 -2.62
C ILE A 69 -4.91 7.56 -3.56
N HIS A 70 -5.60 8.66 -3.79
CA HIS A 70 -5.07 9.77 -4.58
C HIS A 70 -4.59 10.87 -3.63
N ILE A 71 -3.32 11.26 -3.72
CA ILE A 71 -2.69 12.19 -2.76
C ILE A 71 -1.97 13.31 -3.48
N GLY A 72 -2.18 14.55 -3.07
CA GLY A 72 -1.50 15.71 -3.67
C GLY A 72 -2.27 17.01 -3.47
N ASP A 73 -1.89 18.06 -4.18
CA ASP A 73 -2.62 19.34 -4.21
C ASP A 73 -3.67 19.44 -5.33
N MET A 74 -3.76 18.40 -6.18
CA MET A 74 -4.78 18.23 -7.22
C MET A 74 -4.67 19.23 -8.38
N ASP A 75 -3.58 19.99 -8.48
CA ASP A 75 -3.39 20.99 -9.54
C ASP A 75 -3.23 20.35 -10.94
N SER A 76 -2.83 19.09 -10.96
CA SER A 76 -2.56 18.30 -12.17
C SER A 76 -3.63 17.24 -12.43
N SER A 77 -4.71 17.23 -11.66
CA SER A 77 -5.79 16.26 -11.81
C SER A 77 -6.62 16.53 -13.08
N VAL A 78 -6.87 15.48 -13.85
CA VAL A 78 -7.61 15.58 -15.13
C VAL A 78 -9.11 15.39 -14.85
N PRO A 79 -9.98 16.35 -15.19
CA PRO A 79 -11.42 16.16 -15.08
C PRO A 79 -11.87 14.95 -15.91
N GLY A 80 -12.62 14.03 -15.29
CA GLY A 80 -13.22 12.88 -15.98
C GLY A 80 -12.45 11.57 -15.93
N SER A 81 -11.39 11.45 -15.11
CA SER A 81 -10.75 10.16 -14.83
C SER A 81 -11.77 9.15 -14.30
N LYS A 82 -11.76 7.93 -14.84
CA LYS A 82 -12.63 6.82 -14.40
C LYS A 82 -11.95 5.88 -13.42
N VAL A 83 -10.75 6.24 -12.96
CA VAL A 83 -9.99 5.45 -12.00
C VAL A 83 -10.82 5.31 -10.72
N PRO A 84 -11.01 4.10 -10.20
CA PRO A 84 -11.71 3.92 -8.94
C PRO A 84 -10.86 4.52 -7.82
N ILE A 85 -11.36 5.60 -7.20
CA ILE A 85 -10.70 6.24 -6.07
C ILE A 85 -11.40 5.79 -4.78
N LYS A 86 -10.61 5.23 -3.86
CA LYS A 86 -11.06 4.88 -2.51
C LYS A 86 -11.11 6.10 -1.60
N ASP A 87 -10.08 6.94 -1.69
CA ASP A 87 -9.94 8.14 -0.87
C ASP A 87 -9.06 9.18 -1.58
N THR A 88 -9.35 10.45 -1.34
CA THR A 88 -8.59 11.59 -1.88
C THR A 88 -8.06 12.41 -0.72
N ILE A 89 -6.74 12.53 -0.63
CA ILE A 89 -6.06 13.26 0.43
C ILE A 89 -5.44 14.51 -0.17
N ILE A 90 -6.09 15.64 0.08
CA ILE A 90 -5.72 16.94 -0.47
C ILE A 90 -4.77 17.66 0.50
N PHE A 91 -3.65 18.14 -0.03
CA PHE A 91 -2.74 19.02 0.69
C PHE A 91 -2.68 20.41 0.01
N PRO A 92 -2.42 21.50 0.75
CA PRO A 92 -2.22 22.82 0.14
C PRO A 92 -1.02 22.82 -0.81
N ALA A 93 -1.09 23.59 -1.90
CA ALA A 93 0.02 23.74 -2.85
C ALA A 93 1.27 24.37 -2.21
N GLU A 94 1.10 25.26 -1.23
CA GLU A 94 2.19 25.96 -0.50
C GLU A 94 2.91 25.06 0.54
N LYS A 95 2.70 23.74 0.48
CA LYS A 95 3.34 22.78 1.38
C LYS A 95 4.85 22.69 1.14
N ASN A 96 5.59 22.36 2.19
CA ASN A 96 7.05 22.16 2.12
C ASN A 96 7.47 20.72 1.75
N PHE A 97 6.53 19.90 1.25
CA PHE A 97 6.75 18.48 0.96
C PHE A 97 6.24 18.13 -0.43
N SER A 98 7.01 17.37 -1.21
CA SER A 98 6.51 16.88 -2.51
C SER A 98 5.41 15.83 -2.32
N ASP A 99 4.61 15.58 -3.35
CA ASP A 99 3.55 14.56 -3.30
C ASP A 99 4.11 13.16 -3.04
N PHE A 100 5.34 12.88 -3.49
CA PHE A 100 6.04 11.65 -3.14
C PHE A 100 6.31 11.53 -1.64
N HIS A 101 6.75 12.60 -0.98
CA HIS A 101 6.96 12.59 0.47
C HIS A 101 5.65 12.29 1.21
N LEU A 102 4.54 12.91 0.78
CA LEU A 102 3.22 12.68 1.34
C LEU A 102 2.75 11.23 1.13
N ALA A 103 2.98 10.67 -0.07
CA ALA A 103 2.65 9.29 -0.40
C ALA A 103 3.44 8.30 0.47
N LEU A 104 4.75 8.54 0.66
CA LEU A 104 5.60 7.75 1.55
C LEU A 104 5.16 7.83 3.01
N GLU A 105 4.87 9.04 3.50
CA GLU A 105 4.38 9.24 4.87
C GLU A 105 3.05 8.50 5.09
N TYR A 106 2.15 8.55 4.11
CA TYR A 106 0.90 7.81 4.15
C TYR A 106 1.14 6.29 4.19
N ALA A 107 2.01 5.76 3.32
CA ALA A 107 2.38 4.35 3.31
C ALA A 107 2.99 3.91 4.65
N GLN A 108 3.87 4.74 5.23
CA GLN A 108 4.47 4.51 6.55
C GLN A 108 3.41 4.47 7.66
N LYS A 109 2.46 5.42 7.67
CA LYS A 109 1.33 5.42 8.63
C LYS A 109 0.46 4.18 8.52
N LYS A 110 0.33 3.60 7.32
CA LYS A 110 -0.35 2.31 7.09
C LYS A 110 0.50 1.09 7.42
N LYS A 111 1.74 1.28 7.89
CA LYS A 111 2.70 0.24 8.27
C LYS A 111 2.90 -0.77 7.14
N VAL A 112 3.09 -0.29 5.91
CA VAL A 112 3.36 -1.19 4.77
C VAL A 112 4.69 -1.92 4.95
N SER A 113 4.82 -3.12 4.37
CA SER A 113 6.06 -3.92 4.48
C SER A 113 7.14 -3.49 3.50
N GLU A 114 6.72 -2.94 2.36
CA GLU A 114 7.54 -2.64 1.20
C GLU A 114 6.82 -1.58 0.36
N VAL A 115 7.59 -0.77 -0.36
CA VAL A 115 7.07 0.23 -1.30
C VAL A 115 7.77 0.02 -2.65
N LEU A 116 7.00 -0.19 -3.71
CA LEU A 116 7.48 -0.10 -5.09
C LEU A 116 7.03 1.24 -5.67
N VAL A 117 7.93 1.92 -6.37
CA VAL A 117 7.68 3.25 -6.94
C VAL A 117 7.73 3.17 -8.47
N PHE A 118 6.72 3.73 -9.11
CA PHE A 118 6.59 3.88 -10.56
C PHE A 118 6.55 5.38 -10.89
N ALA A 119 7.30 5.83 -11.89
CA ALA A 119 7.37 7.24 -12.29
C ALA A 119 7.64 7.36 -13.80
#